data_AF-A0A8J3VDG8-F1
#
_entry.id   AF-A0A8J3VDG8-F1
#
_cell.length_a   1.000
_cell.length_b   1.000
_cell.length_c   1.000
_cell.angle_alpha   90.00
_cell.angle_beta   90.00
_cell.angle_gamma   90.00
#
_symmetry.space_group_name_H-M   'P 1'
#
loop_
_entity.id
_entity.type
_entity.pdbx_description
1 polymer ?
#
loop_
_entity_poly.entity_id
_entity_poly.type
_entity_poly.pdbx_seq_one_letter_code
_entity_poly.pdbx_strand_id
1 'polypeptide(L)'
;MSSHRGALADFLRTVHALQITDPGHAAQVAALLGLGRPPEATLVSPVISSTRAAVAASDAATATARQVNDIEPRPVTSAGSAGPGQSAEPAKEQPVAVARQVAGEEQASLARSRVPDRAIRVSVTRTSGASAGLRGEQSPGPNAAGWVGGVAAQGVQSYVAPWQRQWASGIMLASTATMQPARTLDMASAVRRIAKGEVIRRLPLGRRLTVRLGIQLLIDHAEAMSPFAADRAWLAELAQHVVGQDQVEIVRFRSIPEVVAVGPPPRLISYPPPMPGLPVVVISDLGLIGNRFGSAARVLAWWEIFLNRLSTINPITVISPFPKAVYPASVRRCALIVPLDHRLTMREVLNSASRLRGRFRA
;
A
#
# COMPACT_ATOMS: atom_id res chain seq x y z
N MET A 1 -17.99 1.52 42.69
CA MET A 1 -17.95 2.87 42.07
C MET A 1 -17.15 2.93 40.74
N SER A 2 -16.56 1.84 40.22
CA SER A 2 -15.76 1.88 38.98
C SER A 2 -16.55 1.90 37.66
N SER A 3 -17.87 1.68 37.68
CA SER A 3 -18.68 1.57 36.45
C SER A 3 -18.94 2.92 35.75
N HIS A 4 -19.02 4.02 36.50
CA HIS A 4 -19.41 5.33 35.92
C HIS A 4 -18.31 6.02 35.11
N ARG A 5 -17.03 5.68 35.30
CA ARG A 5 -15.92 6.32 34.56
C ARG A 5 -15.85 5.88 33.10
N GLY A 6 -16.23 4.63 32.78
CA GLY A 6 -16.25 4.13 31.41
C GLY A 6 -17.36 4.78 30.58
N ALA A 7 -18.57 4.84 31.16
CA ALA A 7 -19.74 5.36 30.48
C ALA A 7 -19.58 6.83 30.05
N LEU A 8 -18.94 7.69 30.86
CA LEU A 8 -18.70 9.09 30.50
C LEU A 8 -17.74 9.24 29.31
N ALA A 9 -16.69 8.41 29.24
CA ALA A 9 -15.74 8.45 28.13
C ALA A 9 -16.38 8.00 26.80
N ASP A 10 -17.28 7.02 26.87
CA ASP A 10 -18.03 6.53 25.71
C ASP A 10 -19.11 7.52 25.28
N PHE A 11 -19.74 8.22 26.23
CA PHE A 11 -20.64 9.34 25.94
C PHE A 11 -19.94 10.46 25.16
N LEU A 12 -18.80 10.96 25.65
CA LEU A 12 -18.05 12.03 24.98
C LEU A 12 -17.56 11.62 23.59
N ARG A 13 -17.12 10.36 23.42
CA ARG A 13 -16.75 9.82 22.10
C ARG A 13 -17.94 9.79 21.15
N THR A 14 -19.13 9.42 21.63
CA THR A 14 -20.34 9.30 20.81
C THR A 14 -20.86 10.68 20.38
N VAL A 15 -20.93 11.64 21.30
CA VAL A 15 -21.32 13.03 21.01
C VAL A 15 -20.39 13.67 19.98
N HIS A 16 -19.08 13.48 20.14
CA HIS A 16 -18.10 13.99 19.19
C HIS A 16 -18.18 13.29 17.82
N ALA A 17 -18.33 11.96 17.78
CA ALA A 17 -18.40 11.20 16.54
C ALA A 17 -19.65 11.54 15.70
N LEU A 18 -20.77 11.82 16.37
CA LEU A 18 -22.05 12.17 15.75
C LEU A 18 -22.23 13.67 15.54
N GLN A 19 -21.27 14.50 15.95
CA GLN A 19 -21.35 15.97 15.91
C GLN A 19 -22.66 16.52 16.50
N ILE A 20 -23.10 15.94 17.60
CA ILE A 20 -24.36 16.34 18.24
C ILE A 20 -24.18 17.73 18.86
N THR A 21 -24.81 18.73 18.25
CA THR A 21 -24.85 20.11 18.75
C THR A 21 -26.10 20.40 19.58
N ASP A 22 -27.17 19.62 19.35
CA ASP A 22 -28.42 19.76 20.08
C ASP A 22 -28.36 19.10 21.47
N PRO A 23 -28.64 19.83 22.56
CA PRO A 23 -28.63 19.29 23.91
C PRO A 23 -29.69 18.19 24.14
N GLY A 24 -30.79 18.19 23.38
CA GLY A 24 -31.82 17.15 23.45
C GLY A 24 -31.30 15.78 23.00
N HIS A 25 -30.66 15.74 21.82
CA HIS A 25 -30.00 14.52 21.32
C HIS A 25 -28.85 14.06 22.22
N ALA A 26 -28.08 14.98 22.82
CA ALA A 26 -27.03 14.62 23.78
C ALA A 26 -27.64 13.95 25.03
N ALA A 27 -28.75 14.45 25.55
CA ALA A 27 -29.45 13.83 26.68
C ALA A 27 -29.98 12.42 26.34
N GLN A 28 -30.47 12.19 25.12
CA GLN A 28 -30.90 10.85 24.67
C GLN A 28 -29.74 9.85 24.60
N VAL A 29 -28.58 10.27 24.09
CA VAL A 29 -27.37 9.43 24.05
C VAL A 29 -26.87 9.12 25.47
N ALA A 30 -26.93 10.10 26.39
CA ALA A 30 -26.58 9.88 27.79
C ALA A 30 -27.52 8.84 28.46
N ALA A 31 -28.84 8.92 28.19
CA ALA A 31 -29.81 7.97 28.71
C ALA A 31 -29.58 6.55 28.18
N LEU A 32 -29.27 6.39 26.88
CA LEU A 32 -28.93 5.09 26.28
C LEU A 32 -27.67 4.46 26.90
N LEU A 33 -26.73 5.28 27.37
CA LEU A 33 -25.51 4.83 28.05
C LEU A 33 -25.68 4.65 29.56
N GLY A 34 -26.90 4.79 30.09
CA GLY A 34 -27.20 4.65 31.52
C GLY A 34 -26.64 5.79 32.38
N LEU A 35 -26.32 6.95 31.78
CA LEU A 35 -25.79 8.12 32.48
C LEU A 35 -26.87 9.10 32.96
N GLY A 36 -28.15 8.82 32.73
CA GLY A 36 -29.24 9.70 33.13
C GLY A 36 -30.62 9.10 32.88
N ARG A 37 -31.65 9.79 33.37
CA ARG A 37 -33.04 9.45 33.09
C ARG A 37 -33.39 9.96 31.69
N PRO A 38 -34.08 9.18 30.84
CA PRO A 38 -34.52 9.67 29.53
C PRO A 38 -35.37 10.93 29.72
N PRO A 39 -35.20 11.96 28.86
CA PRO A 39 -36.04 13.14 28.93
C PRO A 39 -37.51 12.70 28.80
N GLU A 40 -38.33 13.14 29.75
CA GLU A 40 -39.75 12.82 29.81
C GLU A 40 -40.39 13.36 28.52
N ALA A 41 -40.70 12.45 27.60
CA ALA A 41 -41.13 12.80 26.26
C ALA A 41 -42.41 13.64 26.35
N THR A 42 -42.27 14.95 26.17
CA THR A 42 -43.42 15.81 25.91
C THR A 42 -43.95 15.38 24.55
N LEU A 43 -45.04 14.60 24.56
CA LEU A 43 -45.73 14.11 23.38
C LEU A 43 -46.27 15.31 22.58
N VAL A 44 -45.43 15.92 21.75
CA VAL A 44 -45.86 16.84 20.70
C VAL A 44 -45.76 16.08 19.39
N SER A 45 -46.93 15.69 18.88
CA SER A 45 -47.07 15.02 17.58
C SER A 45 -46.52 15.91 16.45
N PRO A 46 -45.62 15.43 15.59
CA PRO A 46 -45.23 16.19 14.41
C PRO A 46 -46.26 15.99 13.29
N VAL A 47 -46.92 17.08 12.92
CA VAL A 47 -47.65 17.22 11.65
C VAL A 47 -46.62 17.19 10.52
N ILE A 48 -46.69 16.16 9.68
CA ILE A 48 -45.92 16.06 8.44
C ILE A 48 -46.52 17.06 7.45
N SER A 49 -45.84 18.19 7.21
CA SER A 49 -46.12 19.05 6.07
C SER A 49 -45.04 18.88 5.01
N SER A 50 -45.48 18.30 3.90
CA SER A 50 -44.83 18.30 2.60
C SER A 50 -44.51 19.72 2.15
N THR A 51 -43.29 19.96 1.65
CA THR A 51 -43.05 21.07 0.72
C THR A 51 -42.00 20.67 -0.29
N ARG A 52 -42.49 20.41 -1.50
CA ARG A 52 -41.73 20.26 -2.74
C ARG A 52 -41.90 21.56 -3.51
N ALA A 53 -40.86 21.95 -4.23
CA ALA A 53 -40.76 23.00 -5.26
C ALA A 53 -40.28 24.38 -4.82
N ALA A 54 -39.04 24.72 -5.18
CA ALA A 54 -38.70 25.81 -6.11
C ALA A 54 -37.19 26.10 -5.99
N VAL A 55 -36.41 25.88 -7.05
CA VAL A 55 -35.43 26.83 -7.64
C VAL A 55 -34.91 26.15 -8.92
N ALA A 56 -35.54 26.49 -10.04
CA ALA A 56 -34.96 26.44 -11.37
C ALA A 56 -35.00 27.88 -11.88
N ALA A 57 -33.85 28.52 -12.02
CA ALA A 57 -33.59 29.69 -12.87
C ALA A 57 -32.17 30.20 -12.60
N SER A 58 -31.24 29.88 -13.49
CA SER A 58 -30.20 30.84 -13.90
C SER A 58 -29.54 30.29 -15.17
N ASP A 59 -30.15 30.67 -16.30
CA ASP A 59 -29.59 30.51 -17.63
C ASP A 59 -28.60 31.64 -17.94
N ALA A 60 -27.60 31.26 -18.72
CA ALA A 60 -27.04 31.97 -19.87
C ALA A 60 -26.57 33.45 -19.74
N ALA A 61 -25.26 33.63 -19.88
CA ALA A 61 -24.58 34.58 -20.79
C ALA A 61 -23.07 34.44 -20.51
N THR A 62 -22.15 34.16 -21.42
CA THR A 62 -21.80 34.94 -22.61
C THR A 62 -20.77 34.15 -23.41
N ALA A 63 -21.02 33.94 -24.70
CA ALA A 63 -20.01 33.60 -25.68
C ALA A 63 -19.25 34.88 -26.11
N THR A 64 -17.98 34.78 -26.51
CA THR A 64 -17.48 35.12 -27.88
C THR A 64 -15.96 35.43 -27.88
N ALA A 65 -15.27 34.81 -28.86
CA ALA A 65 -14.13 35.30 -29.67
C ALA A 65 -12.64 35.12 -29.28
N ARG A 66 -11.88 34.90 -30.39
CA ARG A 66 -10.42 34.89 -30.66
C ARG A 66 -9.71 33.56 -30.38
N GLN A 67 -9.37 32.71 -31.35
CA GLN A 67 -8.77 32.83 -32.70
C GLN A 67 -7.28 33.26 -32.70
N VAL A 68 -6.48 32.45 -33.43
CA VAL A 68 -5.16 32.66 -34.04
C VAL A 68 -3.91 32.47 -33.15
N ASN A 69 -3.18 31.36 -33.35
CA ASN A 69 -1.84 31.38 -33.95
C ASN A 69 -1.23 29.97 -34.09
N ASP A 70 -0.98 29.62 -35.35
CA ASP A 70 -0.08 28.58 -35.83
C ASP A 70 1.38 28.94 -35.52
N ILE A 71 2.15 27.98 -35.00
CA ILE A 71 3.62 27.97 -35.11
C ILE A 71 4.08 26.52 -35.34
N GLU A 72 4.43 26.22 -36.59
CA GLU A 72 5.26 25.08 -36.99
C GLU A 72 6.66 25.14 -36.36
N PRO A 73 7.28 23.99 -36.07
CA PRO A 73 8.73 23.87 -36.14
C PRO A 73 9.20 22.89 -37.22
N ARG A 74 10.14 23.40 -38.03
CA ARG A 74 10.97 22.69 -39.01
C ARG A 74 11.69 21.46 -38.42
N PRO A 75 11.91 20.39 -39.21
CA PRO A 75 12.90 19.37 -38.88
C PRO A 75 14.30 19.77 -39.36
N VAL A 76 15.28 19.63 -38.46
CA VAL A 76 16.71 19.70 -38.77
C VAL A 76 17.24 18.32 -39.14
N THR A 77 17.88 18.27 -40.30
CA THR A 77 18.72 17.19 -40.80
C THR A 77 20.01 17.08 -40.00
N SER A 78 20.38 15.87 -39.56
CA SER A 78 21.76 15.53 -39.20
C SER A 78 22.06 14.10 -39.64
N ALA A 79 22.79 13.99 -40.74
CA ALA A 79 23.50 12.81 -41.19
C ALA A 79 24.82 12.70 -40.42
N GLY A 80 25.25 11.48 -40.06
CA GLY A 80 26.46 11.27 -39.27
C GLY A 80 26.91 9.82 -39.25
N SER A 81 27.49 9.38 -40.36
CA SER A 81 28.65 8.48 -40.49
C SER A 81 28.83 7.32 -39.50
N ALA A 82 28.48 6.11 -39.93
CA ALA A 82 29.01 4.86 -39.39
C ALA A 82 30.11 4.32 -40.30
N GLY A 83 31.34 4.19 -39.78
CA GLY A 83 32.43 3.48 -40.42
C GLY A 83 32.65 2.10 -39.76
N PRO A 84 32.89 1.03 -40.53
CA PRO A 84 33.34 -0.25 -39.99
C PRO A 84 34.78 -0.56 -40.37
N GLY A 85 35.55 -1.05 -39.41
CA GLY A 85 36.89 -1.61 -39.57
C GLY A 85 37.51 -1.74 -38.18
N GLN A 86 38.19 -2.80 -37.76
CA GLN A 86 38.78 -4.00 -38.36
C GLN A 86 38.81 -5.06 -37.21
N SER A 87 38.44 -6.32 -37.45
CA SER A 87 39.33 -7.48 -37.69
C SER A 87 40.46 -7.74 -36.67
N ALA A 88 40.43 -8.97 -36.14
CA ALA A 88 41.53 -9.90 -35.77
C ALA A 88 42.49 -9.52 -34.62
N GLU A 89 42.51 -10.23 -33.48
CA GLU A 89 43.27 -11.50 -33.18
C GLU A 89 44.81 -11.31 -33.07
N PRO A 90 45.59 -12.18 -32.40
CA PRO A 90 45.50 -12.70 -31.02
C PRO A 90 46.86 -12.57 -30.25
N ALA A 91 46.84 -13.04 -29.00
CA ALA A 91 47.94 -13.65 -28.22
C ALA A 91 49.29 -12.93 -28.03
N LYS A 92 49.63 -12.71 -26.76
CA LYS A 92 50.97 -13.02 -26.20
C LYS A 92 50.91 -13.09 -24.67
N GLU A 93 51.06 -14.31 -24.15
CA GLU A 93 51.56 -14.54 -22.80
C GLU A 93 53.03 -14.12 -22.74
N GLN A 94 53.43 -13.44 -21.65
CA GLN A 94 54.68 -13.70 -20.92
C GLN A 94 54.67 -12.94 -19.58
N PRO A 95 55.46 -13.40 -18.57
CA PRO A 95 55.18 -13.19 -17.16
C PRO A 95 56.16 -12.23 -16.47
N VAL A 96 55.98 -12.11 -15.14
CA VAL A 96 56.96 -11.77 -14.08
C VAL A 96 56.82 -10.38 -13.41
N ALA A 97 56.86 -10.45 -12.07
CA ALA A 97 57.23 -9.45 -11.06
C ALA A 97 56.16 -8.48 -10.50
N VAL A 98 55.61 -8.89 -9.35
CA VAL A 98 55.75 -8.22 -8.04
C VAL A 98 55.83 -6.69 -8.05
N ALA A 99 54.72 -6.01 -7.69
CA ALA A 99 54.70 -4.92 -6.70
C ALA A 99 53.29 -4.33 -6.53
N ARG A 100 52.93 -4.06 -5.26
CA ARG A 100 51.90 -3.12 -4.79
C ARG A 100 50.42 -3.47 -5.02
N GLN A 101 49.80 -4.05 -3.98
CA GLN A 101 48.37 -3.91 -3.71
C GLN A 101 48.15 -3.16 -2.38
N VAL A 102 48.10 -1.83 -2.46
CA VAL A 102 47.38 -0.96 -1.51
C VAL A 102 46.65 0.08 -2.36
N ALA A 103 45.70 -0.39 -3.17
CA ALA A 103 44.76 0.43 -3.95
C ALA A 103 43.75 -0.52 -4.63
N GLY A 104 42.90 -1.18 -3.85
CA GLY A 104 41.99 -2.22 -4.38
C GLY A 104 40.55 -2.19 -3.87
N GLU A 105 40.23 -1.42 -2.83
CA GLU A 105 38.89 -1.48 -2.22
C GLU A 105 37.89 -0.45 -2.76
N GLU A 106 38.34 0.63 -3.40
CA GLU A 106 37.42 1.71 -3.83
C GLU A 106 36.73 1.44 -5.19
N GLN A 107 37.35 0.68 -6.09
CA GLN A 107 36.73 0.29 -7.36
C GLN A 107 35.74 -0.89 -7.23
N ALA A 108 35.81 -1.66 -6.15
CA ALA A 108 34.86 -2.73 -5.86
C ALA A 108 33.47 -2.22 -5.38
N SER A 109 33.37 -0.93 -5.01
CA SER A 109 32.11 -0.32 -4.54
C SER A 109 31.26 0.25 -5.69
N LEU A 110 31.89 0.70 -6.78
CA LEU A 110 31.16 1.21 -7.96
C LEU A 110 30.68 0.11 -8.92
N ALA A 111 31.27 -1.10 -8.85
CA ALA A 111 30.84 -2.25 -9.65
C ALA A 111 29.60 -3.00 -9.10
N ARG A 112 29.15 -2.71 -7.87
CA ARG A 112 28.01 -3.40 -7.22
C ARG A 112 26.64 -2.80 -7.51
N SER A 113 26.55 -1.79 -8.39
CA SER A 113 25.28 -1.23 -8.84
C SER A 113 24.87 -1.72 -10.24
N ARG A 114 25.31 -2.92 -10.62
CA ARG A 114 24.61 -3.70 -11.63
C ARG A 114 23.57 -4.53 -10.89
N VAL A 115 22.31 -4.12 -11.00
CA VAL A 115 21.17 -4.99 -10.68
C VAL A 115 21.43 -6.30 -11.40
N PRO A 116 21.50 -7.45 -10.71
CA PRO A 116 21.60 -8.72 -11.41
C PRO A 116 20.37 -8.82 -12.31
N ASP A 117 20.63 -8.93 -13.61
CA ASP A 117 19.64 -9.27 -14.63
C ASP A 117 19.19 -10.71 -14.36
N ARG A 118 18.37 -10.87 -13.33
CA ARG A 118 17.75 -12.14 -13.03
C ARG A 118 16.49 -12.17 -13.87
N ALA A 119 16.47 -13.08 -14.84
CA ALA A 119 15.26 -13.48 -15.55
C ALA A 119 14.13 -13.67 -14.53
N ILE A 120 13.27 -12.67 -14.46
CA ILE A 120 12.02 -12.74 -13.71
C ILE A 120 11.24 -13.85 -14.41
N ARG A 121 11.00 -14.95 -13.70
CA ARG A 121 10.09 -15.99 -14.19
C ARG A 121 8.68 -15.42 -14.09
N VAL A 122 8.28 -14.71 -15.14
CA VAL A 122 6.94 -14.18 -15.31
C VAL A 122 6.00 -15.36 -15.55
N SER A 123 5.11 -15.64 -14.59
CA SER A 123 3.89 -16.39 -14.87
C SER A 123 2.80 -15.39 -15.19
N VAL A 124 2.58 -15.15 -16.48
CA VAL A 124 1.46 -14.35 -16.98
C VAL A 124 0.19 -15.19 -16.83
N THR A 125 -0.79 -14.71 -16.06
CA THR A 125 -2.14 -15.26 -16.11
C THR A 125 -3.06 -14.16 -16.66
N ARG A 126 -3.46 -14.34 -17.92
CA ARG A 126 -4.47 -13.52 -18.59
C ARG A 126 -5.83 -14.14 -18.24
N THR A 127 -6.60 -13.51 -17.35
CA THR A 127 -8.01 -13.88 -17.15
C THR A 127 -8.84 -13.21 -18.23
N SER A 128 -8.99 -13.86 -19.39
CA SER A 128 -10.04 -13.48 -20.35
C SER A 128 -11.34 -14.13 -19.92
N GLY A 129 -12.30 -13.33 -19.46
CA GLY A 129 -13.69 -13.75 -19.44
C GLY A 129 -14.20 -13.84 -20.88
N ALA A 130 -14.48 -15.05 -21.34
CA ALA A 130 -15.25 -15.29 -22.55
C ALA A 130 -16.19 -16.47 -22.26
N SER A 131 -17.48 -16.14 -22.16
CA SER A 131 -18.56 -17.11 -22.23
C SER A 131 -18.57 -17.73 -23.63
N ALA A 132 -18.34 -19.04 -23.71
CA ALA A 132 -18.70 -19.83 -24.87
C ALA A 132 -19.13 -21.21 -24.36
N GLY A 133 -20.43 -21.47 -24.48
CA GLY A 133 -21.03 -22.72 -24.05
C GLY A 133 -20.58 -23.87 -24.92
N LEU A 134 -20.24 -25.00 -24.29
CA LEU A 134 -20.26 -26.30 -24.92
C LEU A 134 -20.90 -27.30 -23.96
N ARG A 135 -22.06 -27.81 -24.43
CA ARG A 135 -22.75 -29.02 -24.00
C ARG A 135 -21.78 -30.20 -24.04
N GLY A 136 -21.76 -30.99 -22.97
CA GLY A 136 -21.04 -32.26 -22.91
C GLY A 136 -21.43 -33.05 -21.66
N GLU A 137 -22.44 -33.91 -21.84
CA GLU A 137 -22.78 -35.16 -21.14
C GLU A 137 -22.37 -35.34 -19.66
N GLN A 138 -23.40 -35.33 -18.81
CA GLN A 138 -23.36 -35.77 -17.41
C GLN A 138 -23.66 -37.27 -17.32
N SER A 139 -22.86 -38.00 -16.54
CA SER A 139 -23.22 -39.29 -15.96
C SER A 139 -23.22 -39.13 -14.43
N PRO A 140 -24.25 -39.59 -13.70
CA PRO A 140 -24.52 -39.13 -12.34
C PRO A 140 -23.82 -39.99 -11.27
N GLY A 141 -23.05 -39.35 -10.39
CA GLY A 141 -22.64 -39.90 -9.10
C GLY A 141 -23.61 -39.46 -7.99
N PRO A 142 -23.98 -40.33 -7.02
CA PRO A 142 -24.97 -40.00 -6.01
C PRO A 142 -24.33 -39.25 -4.83
N ASN A 143 -25.05 -38.22 -4.34
CA ASN A 143 -24.84 -37.36 -3.15
C ASN A 143 -24.35 -35.92 -3.41
N ALA A 144 -25.27 -35.08 -3.89
CA ALA A 144 -25.21 -33.63 -3.75
C ALA A 144 -26.61 -32.99 -3.60
N ALA A 145 -27.54 -33.69 -2.94
CA ALA A 145 -28.85 -33.13 -2.59
C ALA A 145 -28.71 -32.38 -1.26
N GLY A 146 -28.59 -31.04 -1.32
CA GLY A 146 -28.65 -30.23 -0.11
C GLY A 146 -28.15 -28.78 -0.15
N TRP A 147 -27.88 -28.17 -1.31
CA TRP A 147 -27.46 -26.74 -1.36
C TRP A 147 -28.00 -26.00 -2.59
N VAL A 148 -29.26 -26.22 -2.96
CA VAL A 148 -29.95 -25.37 -3.94
C VAL A 148 -31.11 -24.65 -3.26
N GLY A 149 -30.75 -23.79 -2.31
CA GLY A 149 -31.63 -22.74 -1.78
C GLY A 149 -31.21 -21.43 -2.41
N GLY A 150 -32.10 -20.84 -3.21
CA GLY A 150 -31.83 -19.69 -4.07
C GLY A 150 -31.17 -18.51 -3.35
N VAL A 151 -29.98 -18.15 -3.81
CA VAL A 151 -29.41 -16.83 -3.54
C VAL A 151 -30.10 -15.89 -4.51
N ALA A 152 -31.16 -15.25 -4.02
CA ALA A 152 -31.76 -14.09 -4.66
C ALA A 152 -30.65 -13.14 -5.11
N ALA A 153 -30.81 -12.57 -6.31
CA ALA A 153 -29.96 -11.54 -6.87
C ALA A 153 -29.90 -10.33 -5.91
N GLN A 154 -29.04 -10.42 -4.90
CA GLN A 154 -28.64 -9.29 -4.08
C GLN A 154 -27.94 -8.34 -5.03
N GLY A 155 -28.57 -7.18 -5.23
CA GLY A 155 -28.12 -6.17 -6.18
C GLY A 155 -26.62 -5.95 -6.05
N VAL A 156 -25.94 -5.91 -7.19
CA VAL A 156 -24.50 -5.64 -7.29
C VAL A 156 -24.24 -4.31 -6.59
N GLN A 157 -23.86 -4.34 -5.31
CA GLN A 157 -23.37 -3.16 -4.62
C GLN A 157 -22.12 -2.74 -5.37
N SER A 158 -22.15 -1.54 -5.95
CA SER A 158 -20.98 -1.00 -6.65
C SER A 158 -19.84 -0.94 -5.65
N TYR A 159 -18.80 -1.73 -5.90
CA TYR A 159 -17.59 -1.72 -5.09
C TYR A 159 -17.04 -0.29 -4.99
N VAL A 160 -16.84 0.18 -3.76
CA VAL A 160 -16.24 1.48 -3.48
C VAL A 160 -14.83 1.22 -2.96
N ALA A 161 -13.83 1.75 -3.69
CA ALA A 161 -12.44 1.60 -3.29
C ALA A 161 -12.17 2.23 -1.90
N PRO A 162 -11.27 1.64 -1.11
CA PRO A 162 -11.03 2.06 0.27
C PRO A 162 -10.29 3.39 0.34
N TRP A 163 -9.60 3.80 -0.73
CA TRP A 163 -8.99 5.12 -0.83
C TRP A 163 -9.63 5.93 -1.95
N GLN A 164 -9.71 7.24 -1.77
CA GLN A 164 -10.19 8.14 -2.82
C GLN A 164 -9.31 8.03 -4.07
N ARG A 165 -9.95 7.94 -5.24
CA ARG A 165 -9.29 7.73 -6.54
C ARG A 165 -8.15 8.73 -6.81
N GLN A 166 -8.36 9.99 -6.43
CA GLN A 166 -7.38 11.07 -6.60
C GLN A 166 -6.10 10.91 -5.75
N TRP A 167 -6.16 10.17 -4.65
CA TRP A 167 -5.04 9.98 -3.72
C TRP A 167 -4.48 8.56 -3.71
N ALA A 168 -5.20 7.58 -4.23
CA ALA A 168 -4.85 6.16 -4.19
C ALA A 168 -3.41 5.89 -4.68
N SER A 169 -3.04 6.39 -5.85
CA SER A 169 -1.68 6.21 -6.40
C SER A 169 -0.61 6.88 -5.54
N GLY A 170 -0.89 8.06 -4.99
CA GLY A 170 0.02 8.76 -4.09
C GLY A 170 0.22 8.05 -2.75
N ILE A 171 -0.85 7.47 -2.20
CA ILE A 171 -0.83 6.64 -0.99
C ILE A 171 -0.04 5.35 -1.24
N MET A 172 -0.30 4.66 -2.35
CA MET A 172 0.44 3.46 -2.73
C MET A 172 1.93 3.78 -2.94
N LEU A 173 2.25 4.85 -3.69
CA LEU A 173 3.63 5.32 -3.88
C LEU A 173 4.32 5.61 -2.54
N ALA A 174 3.64 6.32 -1.65
CA ALA A 174 4.18 6.63 -0.32
C ALA A 174 4.42 5.35 0.51
N SER A 175 3.57 4.32 0.33
CA SER A 175 3.63 3.04 1.02
C SER A 175 4.75 2.12 0.50
N THR A 176 5.02 2.16 -0.80
CA THR A 176 5.99 1.29 -1.48
C THR A 176 7.38 1.91 -1.63
N ALA A 177 7.49 3.24 -1.66
CA ALA A 177 8.76 3.90 -1.97
C ALA A 177 9.86 3.62 -0.92
N THR A 178 11.10 3.54 -1.37
CA THR A 178 12.29 3.60 -0.51
C THR A 178 12.95 4.96 -0.59
N MET A 179 13.70 5.31 0.46
CA MET A 179 14.52 6.50 0.45
C MET A 179 15.88 6.15 -0.15
N GLN A 180 16.18 6.68 -1.34
CA GLN A 180 17.49 6.49 -1.98
C GLN A 180 18.29 7.80 -1.96
N PRO A 181 19.64 7.73 -1.90
CA PRO A 181 20.48 8.88 -2.17
C PRO A 181 20.12 9.49 -3.52
N ALA A 182 19.83 10.78 -3.53
CA ALA A 182 19.64 11.53 -4.76
C ALA A 182 21.00 11.89 -5.36
N ARG A 183 21.03 12.18 -6.66
CA ARG A 183 22.24 12.72 -7.33
C ARG A 183 22.42 14.23 -7.10
N THR A 184 21.48 14.87 -6.40
CA THR A 184 21.49 16.29 -6.11
C THR A 184 22.10 16.53 -4.74
N LEU A 185 22.99 17.52 -4.63
CA LEU A 185 23.55 17.95 -3.36
C LEU A 185 22.45 18.53 -2.45
N ASP A 186 22.42 18.12 -1.18
CA ASP A 186 21.63 18.80 -0.15
C ASP A 186 22.36 20.10 0.23
N MET A 187 22.08 21.14 -0.55
CA MET A 187 22.67 22.47 -0.37
C MET A 187 22.48 22.99 1.06
N ALA A 188 21.32 22.77 1.66
CA ALA A 188 21.03 23.25 3.01
C ALA A 188 21.92 22.56 4.05
N SER A 189 22.11 21.24 3.94
CA SER A 189 23.02 20.51 4.83
C SER A 189 24.49 20.84 4.55
N ALA A 190 24.89 21.02 3.29
CA ALA A 190 26.25 21.42 2.92
C ALA A 190 26.60 22.78 3.52
N VAL A 191 25.76 23.80 3.31
CA VAL A 191 25.95 25.15 3.85
C VAL A 191 26.02 25.13 5.37
N ARG A 192 25.13 24.39 6.06
CA ARG A 192 25.17 24.26 7.52
C ARG A 192 26.49 23.68 8.04
N ARG A 193 27.07 22.69 7.36
CA ARG A 193 28.33 22.05 7.78
C ARG A 193 29.53 22.96 7.52
N ILE A 194 29.56 23.63 6.36
CA ILE A 194 30.59 24.62 6.01
C ILE A 194 30.56 25.79 7.01
N ALA A 195 29.37 26.33 7.31
CA ALA A 195 29.21 27.42 8.27
C ALA A 195 29.69 27.06 9.68
N LYS A 196 29.72 25.77 10.03
CA LYS A 196 30.24 25.25 11.31
C LYS A 196 31.75 24.93 11.27
N GLY A 197 32.42 25.13 10.14
CA GLY A 197 33.82 24.71 9.96
C GLY A 197 34.02 23.19 9.97
N GLU A 198 32.95 22.40 9.77
CA GLU A 198 33.07 20.93 9.73
C GLU A 198 33.71 20.48 8.42
N VAL A 199 34.72 19.62 8.50
CA VAL A 199 35.32 18.98 7.32
C VAL A 199 34.32 18.00 6.69
N ILE A 200 33.88 18.31 5.47
CA ILE A 200 32.95 17.46 4.70
C ILE A 200 33.72 16.32 4.03
N ARG A 201 33.83 15.17 4.70
CA ARG A 201 34.44 13.95 4.14
C ARG A 201 33.56 13.23 3.10
N ARG A 202 32.25 13.49 3.14
CA ARG A 202 31.24 12.93 2.20
C ARG A 202 30.24 14.00 1.87
N LEU A 203 29.99 14.22 0.58
CA LEU A 203 29.00 15.19 0.12
C LEU A 203 27.62 14.83 0.68
N PRO A 204 26.94 15.77 1.38
CA PRO A 204 25.59 15.52 1.86
C PRO A 204 24.67 15.49 0.64
N LEU A 205 24.38 14.31 0.12
CA LEU A 205 23.43 14.15 -0.96
C LEU A 205 22.00 14.27 -0.42
N GLY A 206 21.14 14.92 -1.21
CA GLY A 206 19.71 14.91 -0.99
C GLY A 206 19.16 13.49 -1.01
N ARG A 207 17.90 13.33 -0.62
CA ARG A 207 17.25 12.02 -0.64
C ARG A 207 15.94 12.12 -1.40
N ARG A 208 15.65 11.08 -2.18
CA ARG A 208 14.44 11.02 -2.99
C ARG A 208 13.72 9.70 -2.73
N LEU A 209 12.40 9.78 -2.61
CA LEU A 209 11.52 8.62 -2.61
C LEU A 209 11.48 8.00 -4.01
N THR A 210 11.68 6.69 -4.09
CA THR A 210 11.69 5.95 -5.36
C THR A 210 11.13 4.55 -5.20
N VAL A 211 10.48 4.05 -6.24
CA VAL A 211 9.97 2.68 -6.36
C VAL A 211 10.87 1.78 -7.21
N ARG A 212 12.03 2.28 -7.66
CA ARG A 212 12.96 1.56 -8.56
C ARG A 212 13.44 0.20 -8.08
N LEU A 213 13.37 -0.08 -6.78
CA LEU A 213 13.74 -1.39 -6.27
C LEU A 213 12.67 -2.44 -6.55
N GLY A 214 11.44 -2.03 -6.89
CA GLY A 214 10.26 -2.88 -6.85
C GLY A 214 9.78 -3.11 -5.42
N ILE A 215 8.85 -4.05 -5.27
CA ILE A 215 8.31 -4.51 -3.99
C ILE A 215 8.02 -6.01 -4.01
N GLN A 216 7.98 -6.62 -2.84
CA GLN A 216 7.26 -7.88 -2.63
C GLN A 216 5.92 -7.59 -1.95
N LEU A 217 4.82 -8.02 -2.56
CA LEU A 217 3.46 -7.82 -2.08
C LEU A 217 2.92 -9.13 -1.50
N LEU A 218 2.77 -9.18 -0.17
CA LEU A 218 2.18 -10.30 0.55
C LEU A 218 0.67 -10.09 0.71
N ILE A 219 -0.13 -11.02 0.22
CA ILE A 219 -1.60 -10.93 0.28
C ILE A 219 -2.15 -12.07 1.14
N ASP A 220 -2.86 -11.71 2.20
CA ASP A 220 -3.51 -12.65 3.08
C ASP A 220 -4.83 -13.15 2.48
N HIS A 221 -4.94 -14.46 2.28
CA HIS A 221 -6.10 -15.18 1.78
C HIS A 221 -6.81 -15.99 2.88
N ALA A 222 -6.58 -15.67 4.16
CA ALA A 222 -7.40 -16.21 5.25
C ALA A 222 -8.88 -15.89 5.05
N GLU A 223 -9.74 -16.75 5.57
CA GLU A 223 -11.20 -16.56 5.56
C GLU A 223 -11.62 -15.24 6.22
N ALA A 224 -10.89 -14.84 7.27
CA ALA A 224 -11.04 -13.55 7.94
C ALA A 224 -10.88 -12.33 7.01
N MET A 225 -10.13 -12.49 5.91
CA MET A 225 -9.91 -11.47 4.88
C MET A 225 -10.87 -11.61 3.68
N SER A 226 -11.85 -12.51 3.76
CA SER A 226 -12.90 -12.66 2.74
C SER A 226 -13.72 -11.38 2.52
N PRO A 227 -14.14 -10.62 3.57
CA PRO A 227 -14.87 -9.36 3.37
C PRO A 227 -14.10 -8.30 2.58
N PHE A 228 -12.77 -8.40 2.55
CA PHE A 228 -11.86 -7.48 1.86
C PHE A 228 -11.30 -8.06 0.56
N ALA A 229 -11.97 -9.05 -0.04
CA ALA A 229 -11.50 -9.69 -1.27
C ALA A 229 -11.36 -8.69 -2.43
N ALA A 230 -12.34 -7.81 -2.62
CA ALA A 230 -12.31 -6.77 -3.65
C ALA A 230 -11.19 -5.75 -3.39
N ASP A 231 -10.98 -5.34 -2.14
CA ASP A 231 -9.87 -4.44 -1.76
C ASP A 231 -8.52 -5.06 -2.03
N ARG A 232 -8.33 -6.34 -1.73
CA ARG A 232 -7.06 -7.04 -1.99
C ARG A 232 -6.75 -7.09 -3.49
N ALA A 233 -7.74 -7.36 -4.33
CA ALA A 233 -7.57 -7.36 -5.78
C ALA A 233 -7.23 -5.95 -6.28
N TRP A 234 -8.03 -4.95 -5.88
CA TRP A 234 -7.83 -3.55 -6.25
C TRP A 234 -6.45 -3.01 -5.82
N LEU A 235 -6.00 -3.34 -4.61
CA LEU A 235 -4.67 -2.93 -4.11
C LEU A 235 -3.53 -3.60 -4.88
N ALA A 236 -3.68 -4.86 -5.28
CA ALA A 236 -2.68 -5.56 -6.08
C ALA A 236 -2.53 -4.91 -7.46
N GLU A 237 -3.66 -4.61 -8.12
CA GLU A 237 -3.68 -3.87 -9.38
C GLU A 237 -3.08 -2.47 -9.24
N LEU A 238 -3.45 -1.74 -8.18
CA LEU A 238 -2.90 -0.42 -7.89
C LEU A 238 -1.39 -0.47 -7.66
N ALA A 239 -0.90 -1.47 -6.93
CA ALA A 239 0.54 -1.66 -6.70
C ALA A 239 1.28 -1.91 -8.03
N GLN A 240 0.76 -2.80 -8.88
CA GLN A 240 1.33 -3.05 -10.21
C GLN A 240 1.29 -1.81 -11.11
N HIS A 241 0.23 -1.01 -11.04
CA HIS A 241 0.11 0.23 -11.79
C HIS A 241 1.14 1.28 -11.34
N VAL A 242 1.36 1.42 -10.03
CA VAL A 242 2.26 2.45 -9.47
C VAL A 242 3.73 2.05 -9.54
N VAL A 243 4.05 0.79 -9.27
CA VAL A 243 5.43 0.29 -9.20
C VAL A 243 5.89 -0.28 -10.54
N GLY A 244 4.96 -0.73 -11.38
CA GLY A 244 5.23 -1.47 -12.62
C GLY A 244 5.02 -2.97 -12.43
N GLN A 245 4.36 -3.62 -13.37
CA GLN A 245 3.97 -5.04 -13.27
C GLN A 245 5.18 -5.97 -13.05
N ASP A 246 6.30 -5.71 -13.72
CA ASP A 246 7.53 -6.51 -13.60
C ASP A 246 8.33 -6.21 -12.32
N GLN A 247 7.93 -5.18 -11.56
CA GLN A 247 8.59 -4.76 -10.33
C GLN A 247 7.78 -5.14 -9.07
N VAL A 248 6.70 -5.91 -9.23
CA VAL A 248 5.87 -6.40 -8.12
C VAL A 248 5.89 -7.92 -8.07
N GLU A 249 6.55 -8.48 -7.05
CA GLU A 249 6.45 -9.91 -6.75
C GLU A 249 5.26 -10.18 -5.82
N ILE A 250 4.21 -10.82 -6.32
CA ILE A 250 3.02 -11.14 -5.52
C ILE A 250 3.16 -12.51 -4.87
N VAL A 251 3.05 -12.55 -3.54
CA VAL A 251 3.10 -13.76 -2.73
C VAL A 251 1.79 -13.88 -1.95
N ARG A 252 1.16 -15.05 -1.98
CA ARG A 252 -0.11 -15.31 -1.30
C ARG A 252 0.11 -16.20 -0.09
N PHE A 253 -0.55 -15.92 1.02
CA PHE A 253 -0.46 -16.72 2.24
C PHE A 253 -1.82 -16.79 2.94
N ARG A 254 -1.95 -17.56 4.02
CA ARG A 254 -3.16 -17.61 4.84
C ARG A 254 -2.81 -17.39 6.30
N SER A 255 -3.30 -16.29 6.88
CA SER A 255 -3.15 -15.88 8.29
C SER A 255 -1.73 -15.53 8.74
N ILE A 256 -0.74 -16.40 8.51
CA ILE A 256 0.66 -16.19 8.87
C ILE A 256 1.53 -16.50 7.64
N PRO A 257 2.46 -15.62 7.26
CA PRO A 257 3.31 -15.78 6.08
C PRO A 257 4.52 -16.69 6.33
N GLU A 258 4.41 -17.73 7.17
CA GLU A 258 5.49 -18.74 7.27
C GLU A 258 5.45 -19.68 6.08
N VAL A 259 4.24 -20.01 5.63
CA VAL A 259 3.98 -20.84 4.45
C VAL A 259 3.24 -20.01 3.43
N VAL A 260 3.78 -19.98 2.21
CA VAL A 260 3.24 -19.18 1.11
C VAL A 260 2.94 -20.05 -0.09
N ALA A 261 1.92 -19.66 -0.85
CA ALA A 261 1.52 -20.30 -2.10
C ALA A 261 2.21 -19.60 -3.29
N VAL A 262 2.94 -20.38 -4.08
CA VAL A 262 3.68 -19.90 -5.25
C VAL A 262 3.30 -20.70 -6.50
N GLY A 263 3.11 -20.01 -7.63
CA GLY A 263 2.87 -20.58 -8.95
C GLY A 263 1.46 -21.17 -9.17
N PRO A 264 1.09 -21.46 -10.44
CA PRO A 264 -0.03 -22.33 -10.79
C PRO A 264 0.48 -23.73 -11.22
N PRO A 265 -0.01 -24.84 -10.65
CA PRO A 265 -0.87 -24.91 -9.45
C PRO A 265 -0.11 -24.42 -8.20
N PRO A 266 -0.82 -23.95 -7.16
CA PRO A 266 -0.19 -23.39 -5.96
C PRO A 266 0.61 -24.45 -5.21
N ARG A 267 1.91 -24.21 -5.06
CA ARG A 267 2.78 -24.99 -4.19
C ARG A 267 3.02 -24.23 -2.89
N LEU A 268 2.87 -24.92 -1.77
CA LEU A 268 3.16 -24.38 -0.45
C LEU A 268 4.65 -24.52 -0.16
N ILE A 269 5.32 -23.40 0.08
CA ILE A 269 6.75 -23.35 0.45
C ILE A 269 6.94 -22.44 1.66
N SER A 270 8.06 -22.61 2.37
CA SER A 270 8.48 -21.63 3.38
C SER A 270 8.70 -20.27 2.72
N TYR A 271 8.27 -19.20 3.39
CA TYR A 271 8.39 -17.85 2.87
C TYR A 271 9.84 -17.47 2.54
N PRO A 272 10.15 -17.16 1.27
CA PRO A 272 11.46 -16.66 0.89
C PRO A 272 11.47 -15.13 1.08
N PRO A 273 12.16 -14.59 2.11
CA PRO A 273 12.27 -13.15 2.25
C PRO A 273 12.97 -12.57 1.02
N PRO A 274 12.60 -11.33 0.60
CA PRO A 274 13.20 -10.74 -0.59
C PRO A 274 14.63 -10.29 -0.31
N MET A 275 15.30 -9.80 -1.36
CA MET A 275 16.63 -9.20 -1.21
C MET A 275 16.62 -8.08 -0.16
N PRO A 276 17.70 -7.93 0.64
CA PRO A 276 17.80 -6.86 1.61
C PRO A 276 17.53 -5.47 1.04
N GLY A 277 16.77 -4.67 1.77
CA GLY A 277 16.34 -3.33 1.36
C GLY A 277 15.15 -3.29 0.40
N LEU A 278 14.73 -4.41 -0.22
CA LEU A 278 13.50 -4.45 -1.01
C LEU A 278 12.29 -4.23 -0.07
N PRO A 279 11.39 -3.27 -0.36
CA PRO A 279 10.17 -3.08 0.42
C PRO A 279 9.27 -4.31 0.40
N VAL A 280 8.69 -4.60 1.55
CA VAL A 280 7.63 -5.59 1.69
C VAL A 280 6.33 -4.87 2.05
N VAL A 281 5.32 -5.06 1.22
CA VAL A 281 3.96 -4.57 1.47
C VAL A 281 3.08 -5.76 1.84
N VAL A 282 2.42 -5.70 2.98
CA VAL A 282 1.56 -6.77 3.49
C VAL A 282 0.12 -6.27 3.49
N ILE A 283 -0.81 -7.01 2.88
CA ILE A 283 -2.25 -6.75 2.98
C ILE A 283 -2.87 -7.82 3.87
N SER A 284 -3.15 -7.47 5.13
CA SER A 284 -3.66 -8.40 6.15
C SER A 284 -4.29 -7.63 7.32
N ASP A 285 -5.18 -8.30 8.06
CA ASP A 285 -5.69 -7.84 9.35
C ASP A 285 -4.72 -8.10 10.52
N LEU A 286 -3.62 -8.84 10.26
CA LEU A 286 -2.68 -9.38 11.24
C LEU A 286 -3.33 -10.28 12.30
N GLY A 287 -4.42 -10.96 11.93
CA GLY A 287 -5.15 -11.88 12.80
C GLY A 287 -6.16 -11.24 13.76
N LEU A 288 -6.55 -9.98 13.53
CA LEU A 288 -7.53 -9.28 14.37
C LEU A 288 -8.97 -9.79 14.20
N ILE A 289 -9.37 -10.24 13.00
CA ILE A 289 -10.74 -10.72 12.69
C ILE A 289 -10.86 -12.22 12.95
N GLY A 290 -9.78 -12.97 12.70
CA GLY A 290 -9.82 -14.41 12.48
C GLY A 290 -9.86 -15.34 13.68
N ASN A 291 -10.16 -14.88 14.91
CA ASN A 291 -10.11 -15.77 16.07
C ASN A 291 -11.38 -15.74 16.93
N ARG A 292 -12.45 -16.39 16.44
CA ARG A 292 -13.65 -16.66 17.24
C ARG A 292 -13.45 -17.79 18.26
N PHE A 293 -12.45 -18.65 18.08
CA PHE A 293 -12.24 -19.87 18.88
C PHE A 293 -10.80 -20.07 19.40
N GLY A 294 -9.88 -19.14 19.16
CA GLY A 294 -8.51 -19.13 19.71
C GLY A 294 -8.10 -17.73 20.16
N SER A 295 -6.94 -17.58 20.80
CA SER A 295 -6.50 -16.26 21.25
C SER A 295 -5.94 -15.45 20.08
N ALA A 296 -6.66 -14.40 19.64
CA ALA A 296 -6.15 -13.42 18.68
C ALA A 296 -4.76 -12.89 19.08
N ALA A 297 -4.51 -12.81 20.39
CA ALA A 297 -3.22 -12.51 20.98
C ALA A 297 -2.08 -13.43 20.50
N ARG A 298 -2.32 -14.74 20.34
CA ARG A 298 -1.30 -15.67 19.85
C ARG A 298 -0.95 -15.35 18.40
N VAL A 299 -1.93 -15.22 17.52
CA VAL A 299 -1.68 -14.90 16.09
C VAL A 299 -0.95 -13.57 15.95
N LEU A 300 -1.35 -12.57 16.74
CA LEU A 300 -0.69 -11.26 16.75
C LEU A 300 0.76 -11.34 17.26
N ALA A 301 1.04 -12.19 18.26
CA ALA A 301 2.41 -12.43 18.73
C ALA A 301 3.29 -13.09 17.64
N TRP A 302 2.74 -14.02 16.84
CA TRP A 302 3.44 -14.58 15.69
C TRP A 302 3.76 -13.50 14.64
N TRP A 303 2.79 -12.62 14.35
CA TRP A 303 3.02 -11.47 13.48
C TRP A 303 4.10 -10.54 14.00
N GLU A 304 4.13 -10.27 15.30
CA GLU A 304 5.18 -9.46 15.91
C GLU A 304 6.56 -10.07 15.69
N ILE A 305 6.72 -11.37 15.92
CA ILE A 305 7.99 -12.08 15.68
C ILE A 305 8.39 -11.99 14.20
N PHE A 306 7.45 -12.28 13.30
CA PHE A 306 7.69 -12.24 11.86
C PHE A 306 8.12 -10.84 11.38
N LEU A 307 7.35 -9.82 11.75
CA LEU A 307 7.62 -8.43 11.36
C LEU A 307 8.91 -7.92 11.98
N ASN A 308 9.19 -8.26 13.24
CA ASN A 308 10.44 -7.87 13.88
C ASN A 308 11.65 -8.44 13.13
N ARG A 309 11.64 -9.74 12.83
CA ARG A 309 12.71 -10.41 12.05
C ARG A 309 12.88 -9.79 10.66
N LEU A 310 11.80 -9.49 9.96
CA LEU A 310 11.87 -8.95 8.61
C LEU A 310 12.27 -7.46 8.60
N SER A 311 11.88 -6.70 9.62
CA SER A 311 12.13 -5.25 9.73
C SER A 311 13.59 -4.88 9.98
N THR A 312 14.44 -5.85 10.31
CA THR A 312 15.89 -5.61 10.39
C THR A 312 16.55 -5.57 9.02
N ILE A 313 15.91 -6.17 8.00
CA ILE A 313 16.47 -6.37 6.66
C ILE A 313 15.70 -5.57 5.60
N ASN A 314 14.38 -5.45 5.75
CA ASN A 314 13.49 -4.89 4.74
C ASN A 314 12.55 -3.82 5.34
N PRO A 315 12.31 -2.70 4.64
CA PRO A 315 11.24 -1.79 5.00
C PRO A 315 9.87 -2.47 4.86
N ILE A 316 9.03 -2.40 5.89
CA ILE A 316 7.72 -3.06 5.87
C ILE A 316 6.60 -2.02 5.95
N THR A 317 5.59 -2.18 5.09
CA THR A 317 4.31 -1.49 5.17
C THR A 317 3.18 -2.53 5.29
N VAL A 318 2.32 -2.39 6.28
CA VAL A 318 1.10 -3.18 6.44
C VAL A 318 -0.09 -2.32 6.06
N ILE A 319 -0.84 -2.75 5.05
CA ILE A 319 -2.14 -2.20 4.68
C ILE A 319 -3.20 -3.06 5.37
N SER A 320 -4.02 -2.44 6.21
CA SER A 320 -4.96 -3.16 7.09
C SER A 320 -6.35 -2.54 7.11
N PRO A 321 -7.42 -3.35 7.27
CA PRO A 321 -8.76 -2.84 7.54
C PRO A 321 -8.90 -1.98 8.81
N PHE A 322 -7.96 -2.09 9.76
CA PHE A 322 -8.08 -1.46 11.07
C PHE A 322 -7.20 -0.22 11.23
N PRO A 323 -7.64 0.76 12.02
CA PRO A 323 -6.81 1.92 12.31
C PRO A 323 -5.57 1.51 13.09
N LYS A 324 -4.45 2.20 12.82
CA LYS A 324 -3.14 1.92 13.42
C LYS A 324 -3.17 1.79 14.95
N ALA A 325 -4.06 2.51 15.63
CA ALA A 325 -4.15 2.56 17.09
C ALA A 325 -4.54 1.22 17.73
N VAL A 326 -5.20 0.33 16.99
CA VAL A 326 -5.58 -1.02 17.46
C VAL A 326 -4.36 -1.93 17.60
N TYR A 327 -3.27 -1.62 16.87
CA TYR A 327 -2.08 -2.44 16.87
C TYR A 327 -1.14 -2.12 18.04
N PRO A 328 -0.56 -3.17 18.68
CA PRO A 328 0.46 -3.01 19.70
C PRO A 328 1.62 -2.12 19.23
N ALA A 329 2.23 -1.42 20.19
CA ALA A 329 3.35 -0.54 19.90
C ALA A 329 4.57 -1.30 19.34
N SER A 330 4.72 -2.58 19.62
CA SER A 330 5.73 -3.46 19.02
C SER A 330 5.54 -3.59 17.50
N VAL A 331 4.37 -4.02 17.06
CA VAL A 331 4.00 -4.12 15.63
C VAL A 331 4.18 -2.78 14.91
N ARG A 332 3.67 -1.68 15.50
CA ARG A 332 3.81 -0.33 14.94
C ARG A 332 5.25 0.18 14.86
N ARG A 333 6.16 -0.38 15.65
CA ARG A 333 7.59 -0.07 15.57
C ARG A 333 8.26 -0.83 14.44
N CYS A 334 7.79 -2.01 14.07
CA CYS A 334 8.39 -2.84 13.02
C CYS A 334 7.91 -2.48 11.62
N ALA A 335 6.67 -1.98 11.48
CA ALA A 335 6.08 -1.68 10.18
C ALA A 335 5.26 -0.37 10.16
N LEU A 336 5.16 0.24 8.97
CA LEU A 336 4.22 1.33 8.71
C LEU A 336 2.82 0.75 8.56
N ILE A 337 1.87 1.15 9.41
CA ILE A 337 0.47 0.70 9.28
C ILE A 337 -0.35 1.75 8.54
N VAL A 338 -0.95 1.34 7.43
CA VAL A 338 -1.78 2.15 6.53
C VAL A 338 -3.21 1.59 6.56
N PRO A 339 -4.19 2.32 7.10
CA PRO A 339 -5.56 1.82 7.15
C PRO A 339 -6.24 1.84 5.78
N LEU A 340 -7.18 0.93 5.57
CA LEU A 340 -8.18 0.97 4.48
C LEU A 340 -9.28 1.98 4.82
N ASP A 341 -8.92 3.26 4.81
CA ASP A 341 -9.81 4.36 5.17
C ASP A 341 -9.86 5.40 4.04
N HIS A 342 -11.07 5.81 3.67
CA HIS A 342 -11.34 6.81 2.63
C HIS A 342 -10.86 8.22 3.03
N ARG A 343 -10.63 8.46 4.31
CA ARG A 343 -10.12 9.74 4.85
C ARG A 343 -8.61 9.84 4.81
N LEU A 344 -7.92 8.73 4.54
CA LEU A 344 -6.47 8.70 4.53
C LEU A 344 -5.91 9.60 3.43
N THR A 345 -4.99 10.47 3.80
CA THR A 345 -4.31 11.36 2.85
C THR A 345 -2.88 10.91 2.58
N MET A 346 -2.36 11.24 1.39
CA MET A 346 -0.96 11.00 1.04
C MET A 346 0.01 11.62 2.05
N ARG A 347 -0.29 12.82 2.55
CA ARG A 347 0.55 13.54 3.53
C ARG A 347 0.71 12.75 4.82
N GLU A 348 -0.35 12.14 5.33
CA GLU A 348 -0.30 11.34 6.56
C GLU A 348 0.56 10.09 6.40
N VAL A 349 0.48 9.44 5.25
CA VAL A 349 1.31 8.27 4.94
C VAL A 349 2.78 8.67 4.81
N LEU A 350 3.09 9.76 4.11
CA LEU A 350 4.46 10.28 3.99
C LEU A 350 5.06 10.66 5.35
N ASN A 351 4.29 11.35 6.19
CA ASN A 351 4.71 11.75 7.54
C ASN A 351 4.95 10.53 8.45
N SER A 352 4.18 9.47 8.27
CA SER A 352 4.34 8.23 9.04
C SER A 352 5.53 7.42 8.52
N ALA A 353 5.71 7.35 7.20
CA ALA A 353 6.81 6.65 6.53
C ALA A 353 8.18 7.26 6.86
N SER A 354 8.28 8.59 6.91
CA SER A 354 9.55 9.29 7.19
C SER A 354 10.15 8.94 8.55
N ARG A 355 9.30 8.66 9.56
CA ARG A 355 9.72 8.25 10.92
C ARG A 355 10.34 6.86 10.94
N LEU A 356 9.75 5.90 10.20
CA LEU A 356 10.20 4.51 10.18
C LEU A 356 11.42 4.31 9.27
N ARG A 357 11.43 4.96 8.10
CA ARG A 357 12.54 4.87 7.14
C ARG A 357 13.83 5.53 7.63
N GLY A 358 13.76 6.29 8.71
CA GLY A 358 14.94 6.78 9.43
C GLY A 358 15.88 5.68 9.93
N ARG A 359 15.43 4.42 10.00
CA ARG A 359 16.24 3.28 10.48
C ARG A 359 17.08 2.60 9.42
N PHE A 360 16.65 2.61 8.16
CA PHE A 360 17.39 2.01 7.04
C PHE A 360 18.39 3.00 6.42
N ARG A 361 18.93 3.89 7.24
CA ARG A 361 19.96 4.85 6.83
C ARG A 361 21.30 4.13 6.86
N ALA A 362 21.65 3.49 5.75
CA ALA A 362 23.02 3.05 5.48
C ALA A 362 23.96 4.27 5.35
#